data_AF-A0A934R0J9-F1
#
_entry.id   AF-A0A934R0J9-F1
#
_cell.length_a   1.000
_cell.length_b   1.000
_cell.length_c   1.000
_cell.angle_alpha   90.00
_cell.angle_beta   90.00
_cell.angle_gamma   90.00
#
_symmetry.space_group_name_H-M   'P 1'
#
loop_
_entity.id
_entity.type
_entity.pdbx_description
1 polymer ?
#
loop_
_entity_poly.entity_id
_entity_poly.type
_entity_poly.pdbx_seq_one_letter_code
_entity_poly.pdbx_strand_id
1 'polypeptide(L)'
;MRVHVVSDVHGNAEALARAGEGADALVVLGDLIDFVDYHEHGKGILGALFGADNVGTFARLRREGTRDETVAFSRSLWASLEDPGSAVDEAIRAQYAELFGAMTAPTYAVPGNVDAPGLWPEFAGPGIHLTDGEVVEIGGLRFGFIGGALLPDGVVPRRNGIWRPYLRTREEFDKSAAELRGIDVLCSHIPPAVPELTYDVVARRAEIGSEALLGLITAEQPRWSLFGHVHQPLAARSRSGRTECRNVGHFKHTARPYVLRW
;
A
#
# COMPACT_ATOMS: atom_id res chain seq x y z
N MET A 1 15.53 -4.75 20.15
CA MET A 1 14.95 -4.98 18.81
C MET A 1 14.70 -3.64 18.14
N ARG A 2 15.08 -3.51 16.87
CA ARG A 2 14.86 -2.33 16.05
C ARG A 2 14.13 -2.72 14.77
N VAL A 3 12.85 -2.35 14.69
CA VAL A 3 12.02 -2.62 13.51
C VAL A 3 11.79 -1.32 12.75
N HIS A 4 12.11 -1.35 11.46
CA HIS A 4 11.80 -0.27 10.53
C HIS A 4 10.48 -0.59 9.83
N VAL A 5 9.61 0.40 9.67
CA VAL A 5 8.28 0.24 9.08
C VAL A 5 8.09 1.29 8.00
N VAL A 6 7.66 0.85 6.82
CA VAL A 6 7.38 1.70 5.65
C VAL A 6 6.03 1.34 5.04
N SER A 7 5.38 2.31 4.40
CA SER A 7 4.19 2.12 3.56
C SER A 7 4.21 3.13 2.42
N ASP A 8 3.51 2.83 1.33
CA ASP A 8 3.34 3.73 0.18
C ASP A 8 4.71 4.00 -0.46
N VAL A 9 5.40 2.90 -0.80
CA VAL A 9 6.77 2.90 -1.34
C VAL A 9 6.78 3.44 -2.77
N HIS A 10 5.79 3.04 -3.57
CA HIS A 10 5.56 3.49 -4.94
C HIS A 10 6.83 3.61 -5.76
N GLY A 11 7.51 2.47 -5.96
CA GLY A 11 8.67 2.36 -6.85
C GLY A 11 9.96 2.95 -6.30
N ASN A 12 10.00 3.52 -5.09
CA ASN A 12 11.23 4.09 -4.54
C ASN A 12 12.18 3.01 -3.96
N ALA A 13 12.74 2.19 -4.84
CA ALA A 13 13.66 1.09 -4.50
C ALA A 13 14.94 1.59 -3.80
N GLU A 14 15.46 2.75 -4.20
CA GLU A 14 16.67 3.33 -3.60
C GLU A 14 16.45 3.69 -2.12
N ALA A 15 15.33 4.32 -1.78
CA ALA A 15 14.98 4.59 -0.40
C ALA A 15 14.65 3.29 0.36
N LEU A 16 13.99 2.33 -0.29
CA LEU A 16 13.65 1.05 0.31
C LEU A 16 14.91 0.26 0.71
N ALA A 17 15.96 0.26 -0.12
CA ALA A 17 17.25 -0.34 0.22
C ALA A 17 17.84 0.27 1.51
N ARG A 18 17.84 1.60 1.61
CA ARG A 18 18.28 2.29 2.83
C ARG A 18 17.37 2.04 4.03
N ALA A 19 16.09 1.75 3.81
CA ALA A 19 15.17 1.46 4.92
C ALA A 19 15.54 0.17 5.67
N GLY A 20 16.26 -0.77 5.03
CA GLY A 20 16.80 -1.96 5.71
C GLY A 20 18.03 -1.69 6.58
N GLU A 21 18.75 -0.58 6.37
CA GLU A 21 20.02 -0.32 7.03
C GLU A 21 19.87 -0.18 8.56
N GLY A 22 20.53 -1.09 9.29
CA GLY A 22 20.51 -1.13 10.75
C GLY A 22 19.17 -1.56 11.36
N ALA A 23 18.26 -2.11 10.56
CA ALA A 23 17.04 -2.76 11.05
C ALA A 23 17.31 -4.23 11.41
N ASP A 24 16.81 -4.68 12.55
CA ASP A 24 16.74 -6.11 12.87
C ASP A 24 15.63 -6.78 12.06
N ALA A 25 14.58 -6.04 11.70
CA ALA A 25 13.53 -6.43 10.76
C ALA A 25 12.94 -5.21 10.04
N LEU A 26 12.51 -5.40 8.80
CA LEU A 26 11.77 -4.43 7.99
C LEU A 26 10.31 -4.88 7.86
N VAL A 27 9.37 -3.98 8.08
CA VAL A 27 7.95 -4.19 7.82
C VAL A 27 7.52 -3.29 6.67
N VAL A 28 6.90 -3.88 5.65
CA VAL A 28 6.40 -3.18 4.46
C VAL A 28 4.88 -3.31 4.42
N LEU A 29 4.18 -2.19 4.58
CA LEU A 29 2.72 -2.12 4.66
C LEU A 29 2.07 -1.81 3.30
N GLY A 30 2.71 -2.27 2.23
CA GLY A 30 2.14 -2.26 0.89
C GLY A 30 2.40 -0.99 0.09
N ASP A 31 1.72 -0.97 -1.06
CA ASP A 31 1.86 0.00 -2.13
C ASP A 31 3.31 0.07 -2.63
N LEU A 32 3.83 -1.09 -3.02
CA LEU A 32 5.15 -1.22 -3.64
C LEU A 32 5.16 -0.64 -5.05
N ILE A 33 4.16 -0.97 -5.88
CA ILE A 33 4.10 -0.54 -7.29
C ILE A 33 3.89 0.96 -7.41
N ASP A 34 4.62 1.58 -8.34
CA ASP A 34 4.31 2.91 -8.89
C ASP A 34 3.55 2.76 -10.22
N PHE A 35 2.22 2.78 -10.17
CA PHE A 35 1.43 2.61 -11.39
C PHE A 35 1.36 3.92 -12.19
N VAL A 36 1.12 5.04 -11.49
CA VAL A 36 1.08 6.39 -12.06
C VAL A 36 1.87 7.33 -11.16
N ASP A 37 2.95 7.90 -11.67
CA ASP A 37 3.65 8.98 -10.98
C ASP A 37 3.05 10.34 -11.37
N TYR A 38 2.42 11.01 -10.42
CA TYR A 38 1.80 12.33 -10.62
C TYR A 38 2.78 13.51 -10.46
N HIS A 39 4.03 13.25 -10.05
CA HIS A 39 5.07 14.27 -9.89
C HIS A 39 6.10 14.19 -11.02
N GLU A 40 6.50 12.99 -11.40
CA GLU A 40 7.46 12.71 -12.46
C GLU A 40 6.82 11.82 -13.52
N HIS A 41 6.05 12.41 -14.44
CA HIS A 41 5.21 11.68 -15.41
C HIS A 41 5.93 10.65 -16.30
N GLY A 42 7.25 10.70 -16.41
CA GLY A 42 8.05 9.69 -17.12
C GLY A 42 8.32 8.41 -16.31
N LYS A 43 8.03 8.43 -15.01
CA LYS A 43 8.19 7.29 -14.09
C LYS A 43 6.88 6.50 -13.94
N GLY A 44 6.96 5.40 -13.20
CA GLY A 44 5.87 4.47 -13.01
C GLY A 44 5.51 3.69 -14.29
N ILE A 45 4.54 2.78 -14.16
CA ILE A 45 4.14 1.89 -15.26
C ILE A 45 3.56 2.69 -16.43
N LEU A 46 2.67 3.65 -16.18
CA LEU A 46 2.11 4.45 -17.27
C LEU A 46 3.18 5.32 -17.96
N GLY A 47 4.18 5.81 -17.24
CA GLY A 47 5.28 6.59 -17.81
C GLY A 47 6.15 5.74 -18.72
N ALA A 48 6.48 4.52 -18.29
CA ALA A 48 7.23 3.56 -19.10
C ALA A 48 6.48 3.13 -20.37
N LEU A 49 5.16 2.91 -20.28
CA LEU A 49 4.36 2.43 -21.40
C LEU A 49 3.92 3.53 -22.38
N PHE A 50 3.63 4.73 -21.89
CA PHE A 50 2.98 5.78 -22.69
C PHE A 50 3.77 7.08 -22.78
N GLY A 51 4.84 7.24 -22.01
CA GLY A 51 5.65 8.45 -21.97
C GLY A 51 5.04 9.61 -21.17
N ALA A 52 5.91 10.55 -20.80
CA ALA A 52 5.59 11.64 -19.87
C ALA A 52 4.45 12.57 -20.35
N ASP A 53 4.37 12.87 -21.64
CA ASP A 53 3.34 13.78 -22.19
C ASP A 53 1.92 13.19 -22.04
N ASN A 54 1.78 11.89 -22.31
CA ASN A 54 0.51 11.18 -22.18
C ASN A 54 0.10 11.06 -20.71
N VAL A 55 1.05 10.74 -19.83
CA VAL A 55 0.78 10.67 -18.38
C VAL A 55 0.42 12.05 -17.83
N GLY A 56 1.08 13.12 -18.27
CA GLY A 56 0.72 14.49 -17.89
C GLY A 56 -0.68 14.89 -18.36
N THR A 57 -1.07 14.48 -19.57
CA THR A 57 -2.43 14.66 -20.07
C THR A 57 -3.45 13.88 -19.25
N PHE A 58 -3.15 12.62 -18.92
CA PHE A 58 -3.99 11.77 -18.07
C PHE A 58 -4.18 12.38 -16.67
N ALA A 59 -3.09 12.85 -16.04
CA ALA A 59 -3.12 13.50 -14.72
C ALA A 59 -3.96 14.78 -14.73
N ARG A 60 -3.83 15.61 -15.78
CA ARG A 60 -4.67 16.81 -15.96
C ARG A 60 -6.15 16.45 -16.09
N LEU A 61 -6.50 15.48 -16.94
CA LEU A 61 -7.87 15.03 -17.13
C LEU A 61 -8.49 14.47 -15.83
N ARG A 62 -7.72 13.74 -15.01
CA ARG A 62 -8.20 13.27 -13.71
C ARG A 62 -8.54 14.39 -12.72
N ARG A 63 -7.88 15.54 -12.83
CA ARG A 63 -8.07 16.69 -11.93
C ARG A 63 -9.15 17.64 -12.42
N GLU A 64 -9.21 17.88 -13.73
CA GLU A 64 -10.00 18.97 -14.32
C GLU A 64 -11.06 18.48 -15.30
N GLY A 65 -10.89 17.28 -15.87
CA GLY A 65 -11.74 16.72 -16.91
C GLY A 65 -12.94 15.96 -16.36
N THR A 66 -13.86 15.63 -17.26
CA THR A 66 -14.99 14.75 -16.95
C THR A 66 -14.55 13.29 -16.84
N ARG A 67 -15.39 12.48 -16.20
CA ARG A 67 -15.21 11.02 -16.14
C ARG A 67 -15.12 10.41 -17.54
N ASP A 68 -15.96 10.87 -18.46
CA ASP A 68 -16.03 10.32 -19.82
C ASP A 68 -14.79 10.66 -20.64
N GLU A 69 -14.29 11.89 -20.56
CA GLU A 69 -13.03 12.29 -21.21
C GLU A 69 -11.84 11.48 -20.67
N THR A 70 -11.76 11.32 -19.34
CA THR A 70 -10.69 10.53 -18.71
C THR A 70 -10.73 9.06 -19.15
N VAL A 71 -11.93 8.47 -19.23
CA VAL A 71 -12.12 7.09 -19.69
C VAL A 71 -11.80 6.96 -21.18
N ALA A 72 -12.23 7.91 -22.01
CA ALA A 72 -11.94 7.91 -23.45
C ALA A 72 -10.44 8.01 -23.72
N PHE A 73 -9.74 8.92 -23.04
CA PHE A 73 -8.29 9.07 -23.17
C PHE A 73 -7.53 7.84 -22.67
N SER A 74 -7.93 7.28 -21.51
CA SER A 74 -7.33 6.04 -21.03
C SER A 74 -7.52 4.89 -22.03
N ARG A 75 -8.71 4.76 -22.65
CA ARG A 75 -8.96 3.76 -23.69
C ARG A 75 -8.07 3.97 -24.92
N SER A 76 -7.82 5.20 -25.35
CA SER A 76 -6.93 5.45 -26.49
C SER A 76 -5.48 5.09 -26.19
N LEU A 77 -5.01 5.29 -24.95
CA LEU A 77 -3.67 4.83 -24.54
C LEU A 77 -3.57 3.32 -24.64
N TRP A 78 -4.52 2.59 -24.05
CA TRP A 78 -4.50 1.12 -24.10
C TRP A 78 -4.63 0.58 -25.52
N ALA A 79 -5.43 1.21 -26.38
CA ALA A 79 -5.56 0.80 -27.78
C ALA A 79 -4.29 1.04 -28.63
N SER A 80 -3.31 1.78 -28.11
CA SER A 80 -2.02 1.99 -28.78
C SER A 80 -1.03 0.82 -28.62
N LEU A 81 -1.31 -0.11 -27.70
CA LEU A 81 -0.48 -1.30 -27.47
C LEU A 81 -1.13 -2.51 -28.15
N GLU A 82 -0.30 -3.38 -28.74
CA GLU A 82 -0.74 -4.64 -29.34
C GLU A 82 -1.31 -5.61 -28.30
N ASP A 83 -0.59 -5.77 -27.18
CA ASP A 83 -1.03 -6.55 -26.02
C ASP A 83 -0.85 -5.73 -24.72
N PRO A 84 -1.86 -4.93 -24.34
CA PRO A 84 -1.79 -4.12 -23.13
C PRO A 84 -1.65 -4.94 -21.84
N GLY A 85 -2.21 -6.15 -21.81
CA GLY A 85 -2.19 -7.02 -20.64
C GLY A 85 -0.76 -7.49 -20.36
N SER A 86 -0.13 -8.10 -21.36
CA SER A 86 1.25 -8.55 -21.24
C SER A 86 2.23 -7.40 -20.96
N ALA A 87 2.04 -6.24 -21.59
CA ALA A 87 2.90 -5.07 -21.37
C ALA A 87 2.84 -4.55 -19.92
N VAL A 88 1.64 -4.54 -19.31
CA VAL A 88 1.49 -4.18 -17.88
C VAL A 88 2.08 -5.25 -16.98
N ASP A 89 1.83 -6.52 -17.27
CA ASP A 89 2.37 -7.65 -16.50
C ASP A 89 3.91 -7.65 -16.48
N GLU A 90 4.55 -7.35 -17.61
CA GLU A 90 6.00 -7.20 -17.72
C GLU A 90 6.51 -6.01 -16.90
N ALA A 91 5.85 -4.86 -17.02
CA ALA A 91 6.22 -3.66 -16.27
C ALA A 91 6.08 -3.84 -14.74
N ILE A 92 5.04 -4.57 -14.29
CA ILE A 92 4.86 -4.92 -12.87
C ILE A 92 6.00 -5.83 -12.40
N ARG A 93 6.31 -6.88 -13.16
CA ARG A 93 7.40 -7.81 -12.81
C ARG A 93 8.75 -7.11 -12.77
N ALA A 94 9.01 -6.16 -13.67
CA ALA A 94 10.22 -5.36 -13.66
C ALA A 94 10.35 -4.52 -12.39
N GLN A 95 9.29 -3.81 -11.98
CA GLN A 95 9.30 -3.06 -10.71
C GLN A 95 9.47 -3.99 -9.50
N TYR A 96 8.80 -5.15 -9.48
CA TYR A 96 8.96 -6.09 -8.37
C TYR A 96 10.35 -6.70 -8.28
N ALA A 97 11.00 -7.02 -9.41
CA ALA A 97 12.38 -7.48 -9.40
C ALA A 97 13.31 -6.46 -8.72
N GLU A 98 13.14 -5.17 -9.03
CA GLU A 98 13.91 -4.09 -8.42
C GLU A 98 13.57 -3.90 -6.93
N LEU A 99 12.29 -3.81 -6.59
CA LEU A 99 11.82 -3.52 -5.23
C LEU A 99 12.09 -4.65 -4.24
N PHE A 100 11.80 -5.90 -4.60
CA PHE A 100 12.12 -7.05 -3.75
C PHE A 100 13.65 -7.25 -3.67
N GLY A 101 14.39 -6.99 -4.75
CA GLY A 101 15.85 -7.02 -4.76
C GLY A 101 16.50 -5.97 -3.83
N ALA A 102 15.81 -4.86 -3.56
CA ALA A 102 16.25 -3.83 -2.63
C ALA A 102 16.07 -4.21 -1.14
N MET A 103 15.24 -5.20 -0.82
CA MET A 103 14.94 -5.58 0.56
C MET A 103 16.03 -6.51 1.12
N THR A 104 17.00 -5.95 1.85
CA THR A 104 18.15 -6.71 2.37
C THR A 104 18.01 -7.17 3.83
N ALA A 105 17.10 -6.59 4.59
CA ALA A 105 16.80 -7.01 5.97
C ALA A 105 15.69 -8.10 5.97
N PRO A 106 15.58 -8.92 7.04
CA PRO A 106 14.42 -9.79 7.22
C PRO A 106 13.14 -8.97 7.10
N THR A 107 12.34 -9.25 6.09
CA THR A 107 11.22 -8.39 5.69
C THR A 107 9.89 -9.10 5.92
N TYR A 108 8.91 -8.40 6.48
CA TYR A 108 7.54 -8.86 6.65
C TYR A 108 6.62 -7.92 5.87
N ALA A 109 5.95 -8.44 4.86
CA ALA A 109 5.26 -7.62 3.87
C ALA A 109 3.78 -8.01 3.75
N VAL A 110 2.93 -6.97 3.68
CA VAL A 110 1.53 -7.08 3.25
C VAL A 110 1.32 -6.24 2.01
N PRO A 111 0.46 -6.66 1.06
CA PRO A 111 0.18 -5.89 -0.14
C PRO A 111 -0.63 -4.64 0.18
N GLY A 112 -0.43 -3.59 -0.62
CA GLY A 112 -1.32 -2.44 -0.66
C GLY A 112 -2.37 -2.55 -1.75
N ASN A 113 -3.14 -1.49 -1.99
CA ASN A 113 -4.18 -1.51 -3.00
C ASN A 113 -3.66 -1.42 -4.44
N VAL A 114 -2.43 -0.90 -4.64
CA VAL A 114 -1.84 -0.86 -5.99
C VAL A 114 -1.01 -2.10 -6.33
N ASP A 115 -0.87 -3.03 -5.39
CA ASP A 115 -0.07 -4.24 -5.57
C ASP A 115 -0.81 -5.39 -6.28
N ALA A 116 -0.03 -6.32 -6.83
CA ALA A 116 -0.46 -7.58 -7.42
C ALA A 116 0.10 -8.76 -6.58
N PRO A 117 -0.48 -9.06 -5.40
CA PRO A 117 0.08 -10.04 -4.46
C PRO A 117 0.23 -11.46 -5.04
N GLY A 118 -0.58 -11.82 -6.04
CA GLY A 118 -0.45 -13.11 -6.74
C GLY A 118 0.90 -13.31 -7.45
N LEU A 119 1.63 -12.22 -7.73
CA LEU A 119 2.95 -12.26 -8.34
C LEU A 119 4.09 -12.29 -7.31
N TRP A 120 3.83 -11.91 -6.04
CA TRP A 120 4.87 -11.80 -5.02
C TRP A 120 5.67 -13.09 -4.77
N PRO A 121 5.08 -14.31 -4.84
CA PRO A 121 5.85 -15.54 -4.72
C PRO A 121 6.95 -15.73 -5.77
N GLU A 122 6.87 -15.05 -6.93
CA GLU A 122 7.94 -15.05 -7.94
C GLU A 122 9.21 -14.31 -7.47
N PHE A 123 9.08 -13.40 -6.50
CA PHE A 123 10.14 -12.47 -6.06
C PHE A 123 10.53 -12.63 -4.59
N ALA A 124 9.67 -13.20 -3.76
CA ALA A 124 9.93 -13.39 -2.34
C ALA A 124 11.05 -14.42 -2.12
N GLY A 125 12.26 -13.93 -1.85
CA GLY A 125 13.38 -14.76 -1.43
C GLY A 125 13.26 -15.24 0.04
N PRO A 126 14.19 -16.08 0.53
CA PRO A 126 14.12 -16.66 1.88
C PRO A 126 14.05 -15.65 3.04
N GLY A 127 14.48 -14.41 2.83
CA GLY A 127 14.43 -13.33 3.83
C GLY A 127 13.17 -12.49 3.79
N ILE A 128 12.21 -12.82 2.93
CA ILE A 128 10.97 -12.04 2.74
C ILE A 128 9.78 -12.93 3.10
N HIS A 129 9.06 -12.52 4.14
CA HIS A 129 7.89 -13.18 4.68
C HIS A 129 6.63 -12.45 4.21
N LEU A 130 5.77 -13.15 3.46
CA LEU A 130 4.48 -12.62 3.02
C LEU A 130 3.44 -12.93 4.10
N THR A 131 3.04 -11.92 4.89
CA THR A 131 2.35 -12.14 6.18
C THR A 131 0.89 -11.71 6.19
N ASP A 132 0.26 -11.44 5.04
CA ASP A 132 -1.14 -10.99 5.01
C ASP A 132 -2.09 -12.01 5.66
N GLY A 133 -2.82 -11.58 6.69
CA GLY A 133 -3.73 -12.41 7.48
C GLY A 133 -3.06 -13.19 8.61
N GLU A 134 -1.76 -13.01 8.83
CA GLU A 134 -0.99 -13.78 9.81
C GLU A 134 -0.67 -12.99 11.09
N VAL A 135 -0.42 -13.73 12.18
CA VAL A 135 0.23 -13.21 13.38
C VAL A 135 1.62 -13.81 13.50
N VAL A 136 2.65 -12.96 13.51
CA VAL A 136 4.05 -13.37 13.55
C VAL A 136 4.75 -12.78 14.77
N GLU A 137 5.64 -13.55 15.40
CA GLU A 137 6.49 -13.03 16.47
C GLU A 137 7.76 -12.41 15.89
N ILE A 138 8.02 -11.14 16.23
CA ILE A 138 9.21 -10.40 15.84
C ILE A 138 9.81 -9.81 17.12
N GLY A 139 11.02 -10.24 17.49
CA GLY A 139 11.72 -9.72 18.67
C GLY A 139 10.92 -9.82 19.99
N GLY A 140 10.13 -10.88 20.16
CA GLY A 140 9.33 -11.14 21.36
C GLY A 140 7.99 -10.37 21.44
N LEU A 141 7.60 -9.64 20.40
CA LEU A 141 6.27 -9.04 20.28
C LEU A 141 5.47 -9.72 19.16
N ARG A 142 4.16 -9.82 19.32
CA ARG A 142 3.26 -10.43 18.32
C ARG A 142 2.70 -9.36 17.39
N PHE A 143 3.01 -9.47 16.10
CA PHE A 143 2.56 -8.57 15.05
C PHE A 143 1.42 -9.22 14.26
N GLY A 144 0.25 -8.60 14.23
CA GLY A 144 -0.85 -9.01 13.34
C GLY A 144 -0.82 -8.20 12.04
N PHE A 145 -0.96 -8.87 10.92
CA PHE A 145 -0.77 -8.30 9.59
C PHE A 145 -2.03 -8.41 8.71
N ILE A 146 -2.39 -7.34 8.02
CA ILE A 146 -3.51 -7.34 7.07
C ILE A 146 -3.32 -6.35 5.91
N GLY A 147 -3.30 -6.87 4.69
CA GLY A 147 -3.09 -6.14 3.46
C GLY A 147 -4.37 -5.80 2.69
N GLY A 148 -4.18 -5.03 1.63
CA GLY A 148 -5.21 -4.54 0.71
C GLY A 148 -6.03 -3.38 1.25
N ALA A 149 -6.90 -2.86 0.40
CA ALA A 149 -7.89 -1.84 0.77
C ALA A 149 -9.31 -2.33 0.55
N LEU A 150 -10.28 -1.62 1.14
CA LEU A 150 -11.69 -1.97 1.03
C LEU A 150 -12.23 -1.59 -0.35
N LEU A 151 -12.95 -2.53 -0.97
CA LEU A 151 -13.82 -2.27 -2.10
C LEU A 151 -14.94 -1.32 -1.65
N PRO A 152 -15.13 -0.15 -2.29
CA PRO A 152 -16.19 0.77 -1.91
C PRO A 152 -17.59 0.16 -2.11
N ASP A 153 -18.53 0.54 -1.25
CA ASP A 153 -19.90 0.02 -1.29
C ASP A 153 -20.56 0.33 -2.64
N GLY A 154 -21.26 -0.66 -3.20
CA GLY A 154 -21.95 -0.54 -4.50
C GLY A 154 -21.02 -0.53 -5.72
N VAL A 155 -19.71 -0.66 -5.55
CA VAL A 155 -18.76 -0.77 -6.67
C VAL A 155 -18.60 -2.23 -7.07
N VAL A 156 -18.87 -2.53 -8.34
CA VAL A 156 -18.56 -3.84 -8.94
C VAL A 156 -17.17 -3.77 -9.57
N PRO A 157 -16.20 -4.62 -9.14
CA PRO A 157 -14.88 -4.68 -9.75
C PRO A 157 -14.97 -4.97 -11.24
N ARG A 158 -14.20 -4.23 -12.06
CA ARG A 158 -14.17 -4.45 -13.50
C ARG A 158 -13.52 -5.80 -13.81
N ARG A 159 -14.27 -6.69 -14.47
CA ARG A 159 -13.79 -8.04 -14.84
C ARG A 159 -12.83 -8.09 -16.02
N ASN A 160 -12.68 -7.01 -16.80
CA ASN A 160 -11.82 -6.96 -17.99
C ASN A 160 -10.86 -5.76 -17.96
N GLY A 161 -10.49 -5.28 -16.77
CA GLY A 161 -9.45 -4.26 -16.65
C GLY A 161 -8.08 -4.85 -16.95
N ILE A 162 -7.25 -4.10 -17.70
CA ILE A 162 -5.86 -4.46 -18.02
C ILE A 162 -5.01 -4.59 -16.74
N TRP A 163 -5.30 -3.72 -15.77
CA TRP A 163 -4.79 -3.81 -14.41
C TRP A 163 -5.96 -3.71 -13.43
N ARG A 164 -5.80 -4.33 -12.24
CA ARG A 164 -6.81 -4.29 -11.18
C ARG A 164 -6.17 -3.95 -9.85
N PRO A 165 -6.72 -2.99 -9.10
CA PRO A 165 -6.29 -2.74 -7.74
C PRO A 165 -6.64 -3.93 -6.86
N TYR A 166 -5.78 -4.21 -5.86
CA TYR A 166 -6.03 -5.22 -4.84
C TYR A 166 -7.00 -4.68 -3.79
N LEU A 167 -8.29 -4.80 -4.11
CA LEU A 167 -9.40 -4.42 -3.25
C LEU A 167 -10.10 -5.67 -2.74
N ARG A 168 -10.38 -5.67 -1.43
CA ARG A 168 -11.05 -6.76 -0.72
C ARG A 168 -12.48 -6.35 -0.42
N THR A 169 -13.42 -7.29 -0.51
CA THR A 169 -14.77 -7.03 0.01
C THR A 169 -14.70 -6.79 1.52
N ARG A 170 -15.70 -6.09 2.06
CA ARG A 170 -15.79 -5.87 3.51
C ARG A 170 -15.83 -7.19 4.28
N GLU A 171 -16.58 -8.16 3.79
CA GLU A 171 -16.67 -9.49 4.39
C GLU A 171 -15.30 -10.19 4.46
N GLU A 172 -14.54 -10.20 3.36
CA GLU A 172 -13.20 -10.81 3.33
C GLU A 172 -12.20 -10.08 4.24
N PHE A 173 -12.27 -8.76 4.30
CA PHE A 173 -11.37 -7.96 5.13
C PHE A 173 -11.70 -8.13 6.62
N ASP A 174 -12.97 -8.03 6.98
CA ASP A 174 -13.45 -8.15 8.36
C ASP A 174 -13.18 -9.55 8.91
N LYS A 175 -13.32 -10.60 8.08
CA LYS A 175 -12.96 -11.96 8.46
C LYS A 175 -11.48 -12.08 8.83
N SER A 176 -10.56 -11.57 8.01
CA SER A 176 -9.13 -11.61 8.33
C SER A 176 -8.79 -10.79 9.56
N ALA A 177 -9.38 -9.60 9.72
CA ALA A 177 -9.21 -8.80 10.94
C ALA A 177 -9.70 -9.57 12.18
N ALA A 178 -10.79 -10.33 12.03
CA ALA A 178 -11.33 -11.20 13.07
C ALA A 178 -10.50 -12.47 13.33
N GLU A 179 -9.43 -12.75 12.59
CA GLU A 179 -8.52 -13.88 12.88
C GLU A 179 -7.28 -13.43 13.68
N LEU A 180 -6.96 -12.13 13.68
CA LEU A 180 -5.84 -11.56 14.43
C LEU A 180 -6.18 -11.45 15.92
N ARG A 181 -5.46 -12.16 16.80
CA ARG A 181 -5.72 -12.20 18.26
C ARG A 181 -4.45 -12.22 19.10
N GLY A 182 -4.50 -11.58 20.27
CA GLY A 182 -3.39 -11.50 21.22
C GLY A 182 -2.18 -10.78 20.65
N ILE A 183 -2.41 -9.70 19.92
CA ILE A 183 -1.38 -8.94 19.21
C ILE A 183 -0.84 -7.77 20.05
N ASP A 184 0.46 -7.54 20.00
CA ASP A 184 1.10 -6.35 20.56
C ASP A 184 1.14 -5.19 19.55
N VAL A 185 1.19 -5.52 18.26
CA VAL A 185 1.28 -4.57 17.15
C VAL A 185 0.30 -4.96 16.06
N LEU A 186 -0.54 -4.02 15.62
CA LEU A 186 -1.35 -4.16 14.42
C LEU A 186 -0.63 -3.48 13.26
N CYS A 187 -0.44 -4.21 12.16
CA CYS A 187 0.16 -3.74 10.92
C CYS A 187 -0.86 -3.92 9.79
N SER A 188 -1.35 -2.83 9.23
CA SER A 188 -2.32 -2.85 8.15
C SER A 188 -1.91 -1.97 6.99
N HIS A 189 -2.37 -2.23 5.78
CA HIS A 189 -2.18 -1.25 4.70
C HIS A 189 -3.06 0.00 4.94
N ILE A 190 -4.38 -0.19 5.07
CA ILE A 190 -5.34 0.90 5.30
C ILE A 190 -5.43 1.32 6.78
N PRO A 191 -5.85 2.57 7.08
CA PRO A 191 -6.06 3.03 8.44
C PRO A 191 -7.29 2.38 9.12
N PRO A 192 -7.33 2.35 10.46
CA PRO A 192 -8.59 2.18 11.18
C PRO A 192 -9.53 3.36 10.88
N ALA A 193 -10.84 3.15 11.00
CA ALA A 193 -11.87 4.15 10.69
C ALA A 193 -11.92 5.31 11.71
N VAL A 194 -10.89 6.17 11.70
CA VAL A 194 -10.77 7.35 12.55
C VAL A 194 -10.66 8.58 11.65
N PRO A 195 -11.58 9.56 11.74
CA PRO A 195 -11.65 10.68 10.78
C PRO A 195 -10.33 11.45 10.59
N GLU A 196 -9.57 11.67 11.67
CA GLU A 196 -8.30 12.38 11.61
C GLU A 196 -7.21 11.59 10.87
N LEU A 197 -7.33 10.25 10.82
CA LEU A 197 -6.39 9.37 10.16
C LEU A 197 -6.77 9.10 8.70
N THR A 198 -8.04 9.28 8.33
CA THR A 198 -8.58 8.93 7.01
C THR A 198 -8.75 10.12 6.06
N TYR A 199 -8.78 11.35 6.56
CA TYR A 199 -8.94 12.52 5.71
C TYR A 199 -7.61 12.96 5.09
N ASP A 200 -7.50 12.90 3.77
CA ASP A 200 -6.34 13.41 3.04
C ASP A 200 -6.52 14.91 2.73
N VAL A 201 -5.62 15.75 3.25
CA VAL A 201 -5.73 17.22 3.13
C VAL A 201 -5.36 17.76 1.75
N VAL A 202 -4.61 16.98 0.95
CA VAL A 202 -4.22 17.36 -0.42
C VAL A 202 -5.32 16.93 -1.39
N ALA A 203 -5.78 15.67 -1.29
CA ALA A 203 -6.89 15.18 -2.10
C ALA A 203 -8.26 15.72 -1.65
N ARG A 204 -8.32 16.35 -0.46
CA ARG A 204 -9.51 16.97 0.15
C ARG A 204 -10.70 16.03 0.26
N ARG A 205 -10.43 14.76 0.60
CA ARG A 205 -11.44 13.71 0.71
C ARG A 205 -11.07 12.73 1.80
N ALA A 206 -12.08 12.04 2.32
CA ALA A 206 -11.85 10.89 3.19
C ALA A 206 -11.55 9.65 2.34
N GLU A 207 -10.46 8.97 2.67
CA GLU A 207 -10.22 7.59 2.23
C GLU A 207 -11.00 6.62 3.11
N ILE A 208 -11.24 5.41 2.60
CA ILE A 208 -12.02 4.40 3.33
C ILE A 208 -11.13 3.75 4.39
N GLY A 209 -11.40 4.06 5.66
CA GLY A 209 -10.83 3.33 6.79
C GLY A 209 -11.62 2.06 7.13
N SER A 210 -11.02 1.18 7.92
CA SER A 210 -11.66 -0.07 8.36
C SER A 210 -12.23 0.02 9.77
N GLU A 211 -13.55 -0.19 9.87
CA GLU A 211 -14.26 -0.35 11.14
C GLU A 211 -13.83 -1.62 11.88
N ALA A 212 -13.53 -2.71 11.15
CA ALA A 212 -13.04 -3.94 11.76
C ALA A 212 -11.67 -3.75 12.43
N LEU A 213 -10.77 -2.96 11.83
CA LEU A 213 -9.50 -2.60 12.48
C LEU A 213 -9.72 -1.74 13.72
N LEU A 214 -10.64 -0.77 13.68
CA LEU A 214 -10.97 0.03 14.86
C LEU A 214 -11.58 -0.83 15.98
N GLY A 215 -12.45 -1.77 15.63
CA GLY A 215 -13.01 -2.76 16.54
C GLY A 215 -11.93 -3.66 17.16
N LEU A 216 -11.00 -4.16 16.35
CA LEU A 216 -9.85 -4.95 16.80
C LEU A 216 -8.96 -4.15 17.76
N ILE A 217 -8.65 -2.91 17.44
CA ILE A 217 -7.89 -1.99 18.30
C ILE A 217 -8.60 -1.79 19.64
N THR A 218 -9.92 -1.61 19.62
CA THR A 218 -10.72 -1.41 20.83
C THR A 218 -10.74 -2.66 21.71
N ALA A 219 -10.81 -3.86 21.11
CA ALA A 219 -10.88 -5.13 21.82
C ALA A 219 -9.52 -5.60 22.36
N GLU A 220 -8.48 -5.60 21.53
CA GLU A 220 -7.15 -6.13 21.86
C GLU A 220 -6.25 -5.09 22.53
N GLN A 221 -6.50 -3.79 22.27
CA GLN A 221 -5.70 -2.69 22.79
C GLN A 221 -4.18 -2.90 22.58
N PRO A 222 -3.72 -3.17 21.33
CA PRO A 222 -2.29 -3.34 21.05
C PRO A 222 -1.52 -2.06 21.40
N ARG A 223 -0.21 -2.15 21.55
CA ARG A 223 0.64 -0.98 21.85
C ARG A 223 0.64 0.00 20.68
N TRP A 224 0.70 -0.54 19.45
CA TRP A 224 0.75 0.22 18.21
C TRP A 224 -0.22 -0.31 17.16
N SER A 225 -0.75 0.59 16.34
CA SER A 225 -1.41 0.30 15.07
C SER A 225 -0.74 1.13 13.98
N LEU A 226 -0.04 0.46 13.05
CA LEU A 226 0.77 1.08 12.01
C LEU A 226 0.12 0.82 10.65
N PHE A 227 0.01 1.87 9.83
CA PHE A 227 -0.66 1.82 8.52
C PHE A 227 -0.19 2.92 7.57
N GLY A 228 -0.54 2.85 6.29
CA GLY A 228 -0.29 3.91 5.31
C GLY A 228 -1.56 4.30 4.55
N HIS A 229 -1.53 4.19 3.23
CA HIS A 229 -2.62 4.45 2.26
C HIS A 229 -3.03 5.93 2.13
N VAL A 230 -3.14 6.66 3.25
CA VAL A 230 -3.45 8.09 3.26
C VAL A 230 -2.16 8.88 3.23
N HIS A 231 -1.87 9.56 2.12
CA HIS A 231 -0.56 10.16 1.89
C HIS A 231 -0.32 11.44 2.68
N GLN A 232 -1.38 12.24 2.91
CA GLN A 232 -1.32 13.46 3.70
C GLN A 232 -2.50 13.52 4.69
N PRO A 233 -2.49 12.69 5.74
CA PRO A 233 -3.61 12.62 6.68
C PRO A 233 -3.75 13.94 7.45
N LEU A 234 -4.97 14.26 7.88
CA LEU A 234 -5.25 15.40 8.75
C LEU A 234 -4.42 15.35 10.04
N ALA A 235 -4.22 14.15 10.58
CA ALA A 235 -3.25 13.88 11.63
C ALA A 235 -2.41 12.63 11.30
N ALA A 236 -1.09 12.74 11.42
CA ALA A 236 -0.18 11.60 11.23
C ALA A 236 -0.31 10.52 12.33
N ARG A 237 -0.98 10.85 13.44
CA ARG A 237 -1.23 9.92 14.54
C ARG A 237 -2.47 10.28 15.32
N SER A 238 -3.07 9.28 15.95
CA SER A 238 -4.15 9.43 16.92
C SER A 238 -4.01 8.36 17.99
N ARG A 239 -4.75 8.49 19.09
CA ARG A 239 -4.77 7.51 20.18
C ARG A 239 -6.17 6.96 20.33
N SER A 240 -6.29 5.63 20.30
CA SER A 240 -7.55 4.92 20.58
C SER A 240 -7.36 4.02 21.81
N GLY A 241 -7.89 4.46 22.94
CA GLY A 241 -7.56 3.84 24.24
C GLY A 241 -6.06 3.94 24.54
N ARG A 242 -5.39 2.81 24.78
CA ARG A 242 -3.92 2.78 24.96
C ARG A 242 -3.13 2.70 23.66
N THR A 243 -3.77 2.34 22.55
CA THR A 243 -3.11 2.11 21.27
C THR A 243 -2.66 3.41 20.62
N GLU A 244 -1.38 3.50 20.24
CA GLU A 244 -0.90 4.57 19.36
C GLU A 244 -1.14 4.16 17.90
N CYS A 245 -2.09 4.83 17.24
CA CYS A 245 -2.37 4.68 15.82
C CYS A 245 -1.47 5.65 15.05
N ARG A 246 -0.66 5.14 14.12
CA ARG A 246 0.37 5.90 13.42
C ARG A 246 0.30 5.64 11.92
N ASN A 247 0.13 6.71 11.15
CA ASN A 247 0.38 6.65 9.72
C ASN A 247 1.91 6.67 9.50
N VAL A 248 2.45 5.66 8.81
CA VAL A 248 3.87 5.50 8.47
C VAL A 248 4.15 5.74 6.98
N GLY A 249 3.13 6.04 6.20
CA GLY A 249 3.24 6.62 4.86
C GLY A 249 3.65 8.10 4.90
N HIS A 250 3.91 8.77 3.78
CA HIS A 250 3.99 8.33 2.39
C HIS A 250 5.47 8.10 2.03
N PHE A 251 5.96 6.87 2.09
CA PHE A 251 7.39 6.56 2.06
C PHE A 251 8.09 7.00 0.77
N LYS A 252 7.40 6.96 -0.38
CA LYS A 252 7.92 7.44 -1.67
C LYS A 252 8.61 8.79 -1.56
N HIS A 253 8.04 9.71 -0.77
CA HIS A 253 8.58 11.07 -0.60
C HIS A 253 9.33 11.26 0.71
N THR A 254 8.90 10.62 1.82
CA THR A 254 9.60 10.83 3.10
C THR A 254 10.96 10.14 3.11
N ALA A 255 11.12 9.03 2.38
CA ALA A 255 12.32 8.21 2.28
C ALA A 255 12.94 7.85 3.65
N ARG A 256 12.12 7.82 4.70
CA ARG A 256 12.53 7.59 6.09
C ARG A 256 11.56 6.60 6.74
N PRO A 257 12.05 5.44 7.22
CA PRO A 257 11.19 4.49 7.90
C PRO A 257 10.74 5.04 9.25
N TYR A 258 9.54 4.66 9.67
CA TYR A 258 9.15 4.75 11.08
C TYR A 258 9.91 3.68 11.87
N VAL A 259 10.43 4.03 13.04
CA VAL A 259 11.32 3.15 13.81
C VAL A 259 10.66 2.79 15.13
N LEU A 260 10.34 1.50 15.31
CA LEU A 260 10.04 0.92 16.61
C LEU A 260 11.34 0.44 17.27
N ARG A 261 11.47 0.69 18.58
CA ARG A 261 12.55 0.14 19.41
C ARG A 261 12.02 -0.29 20.76
N TRP A 262 12.44 -1.47 21.19
CA TRP A 262 12.22 -2.02 22.51
C TRP A 262 13.34 -2.97 22.90
#